data_AF-A0A3A4WLN1-F1
#
_entry.id   AF-A0A3A4WLN1-F1
#
_cell.length_a   1.000
_cell.length_b   1.000
_cell.length_c   1.000
_cell.angle_alpha   90.00
_cell.angle_beta   90.00
_cell.angle_gamma   90.00
#
_symmetry.space_group_name_H-M   'P 1'
#
loop_
_entity.id
_entity.type
_entity.pdbx_description
1 polymer ?
#
loop_
_entity_poly.entity_id
_entity_poly.type
_entity_poly.pdbx_seq_one_letter_code
_entity_poly.pdbx_strand_id
1 'polypeptide(L)'
;MRQNGRRPPILHRLVQEFLDYCRLANFSDRSIQALTARLNELQAYLKAQSIGSVKKINYLHLVDFVAEFNAPSIHVRKSRVWTLRQFYHFLTLHHKVDKNIARGLLLLISGLNQTIFSDYFY
;
A
#
# COMPACT_ATOMS: atom_id res chain seq x y z
N MET A 1 -29.39 -14.28 -20.16
CA MET A 1 -28.03 -13.71 -19.98
C MET A 1 -28.07 -12.72 -18.82
N ARG A 2 -27.58 -13.10 -17.64
CA ARG A 2 -27.48 -12.17 -16.48
C ARG A 2 -26.05 -11.64 -16.43
N GLN A 3 -25.90 -10.32 -16.54
CA GLN A 3 -24.62 -9.66 -16.33
C GLN A 3 -24.20 -9.89 -14.88
N ASN A 4 -23.22 -10.77 -14.66
CA ASN A 4 -22.53 -10.88 -13.39
C ASN A 4 -21.74 -9.58 -13.19
N GLY A 5 -22.36 -8.61 -12.54
CA GLY A 5 -21.68 -7.44 -12.01
C GLY A 5 -20.62 -7.91 -11.01
N ARG A 6 -19.40 -8.17 -11.48
CA ARG A 6 -18.22 -8.27 -10.62
C ARG A 6 -18.13 -6.95 -9.90
N ARG A 7 -18.63 -6.88 -8.67
CA ARG A 7 -18.31 -5.79 -7.76
C ARG A 7 -16.79 -5.66 -7.79
N PRO A 8 -16.22 -4.48 -8.12
CA PRO A 8 -14.79 -4.31 -8.03
C PRO A 8 -14.37 -4.72 -6.61
N PRO A 9 -13.25 -5.43 -6.46
CA PRO A 9 -12.80 -5.88 -5.14
C PRO A 9 -12.84 -4.68 -4.19
N ILE A 10 -13.34 -4.88 -2.97
CA ILE A 10 -13.61 -3.81 -2.00
C ILE A 10 -12.41 -2.86 -1.82
N LEU A 11 -11.19 -3.38 -2.03
CA LEU A 11 -9.95 -2.61 -1.98
C LEU A 11 -9.75 -1.61 -3.13
N HIS A 12 -10.30 -1.87 -4.32
CA HIS A 12 -10.14 -0.98 -5.48
C HIS A 12 -10.69 0.41 -5.18
N ARG A 13 -11.86 0.49 -4.54
CA ARG A 13 -12.46 1.77 -4.14
C ARG A 13 -11.58 2.52 -3.14
N LEU A 14 -11.08 1.83 -2.12
CA LEU A 14 -10.20 2.45 -1.10
C LEU A 14 -8.89 2.95 -1.71
N VAL A 15 -8.34 2.23 -2.68
CA VAL A 15 -7.13 2.66 -3.40
C VAL A 15 -7.40 3.91 -4.22
N GLN A 16 -8.53 4.00 -4.94
CA GLN A 16 -8.88 5.20 -5.68
C GLN A 16 -9.10 6.40 -4.74
N GLU A 17 -9.88 6.22 -3.67
CA GLU A 17 -10.10 7.27 -2.65
C GLU A 17 -8.78 7.76 -2.04
N PHE A 18 -7.82 6.85 -1.81
CA PHE A 18 -6.49 7.23 -1.33
C PHE A 18 -5.66 8.00 -2.38
N LEU A 19 -5.69 7.58 -3.64
CA LEU A 19 -4.96 8.29 -4.71
C LEU A 19 -5.54 9.69 -4.94
N ASP A 20 -6.86 9.85 -4.88
CA ASP A 20 -7.52 11.15 -4.92
C ASP A 20 -7.13 12.01 -3.72
N TYR A 21 -7.08 11.43 -2.52
CA TYR A 21 -6.57 12.10 -1.33
C TYR A 21 -5.12 12.60 -1.53
N CYS A 22 -4.23 11.77 -2.08
CA CYS A 22 -2.85 12.18 -2.34
C CYS A 22 -2.76 13.32 -3.38
N ARG A 23 -3.60 13.31 -4.42
CA ARG A 23 -3.67 14.41 -5.40
C ARG A 23 -4.11 15.71 -4.74
N LEU A 24 -5.14 15.66 -3.90
CA LEU A 24 -5.61 16.83 -3.14
C LEU A 24 -4.56 17.34 -2.14
N ALA A 25 -3.71 16.45 -1.63
CA ALA A 25 -2.56 16.78 -0.79
C ALA A 25 -1.33 17.28 -1.57
N ASN A 26 -1.46 17.58 -2.87
CA ASN A 26 -0.39 18.08 -3.74
C ASN A 26 0.84 17.16 -3.86
N PHE A 27 0.64 15.84 -3.82
CA PHE A 27 1.71 14.90 -4.14
C PHE A 27 2.08 15.04 -5.63
N SER A 28 3.38 14.94 -5.95
CA SER A 28 3.85 14.99 -7.34
C SER A 28 3.31 13.82 -8.16
N ASP A 29 3.17 14.00 -9.48
CA ASP A 29 2.71 12.94 -10.39
C ASP A 29 3.59 11.69 -10.31
N ARG A 30 4.91 11.87 -10.15
CA ARG A 30 5.85 10.77 -9.94
C ARG A 30 5.53 9.99 -8.67
N SER A 31 5.22 10.68 -7.57
CA SER A 31 4.80 10.05 -6.32
C SER A 31 3.48 9.30 -6.48
N ILE A 32 2.49 9.89 -7.16
CA ILE A 32 1.21 9.24 -7.47
C ILE A 32 1.41 7.97 -8.32
N GLN A 33 2.25 8.02 -9.35
CA GLN A 33 2.56 6.86 -10.19
C GLN A 33 3.22 5.74 -9.38
N ALA A 34 4.19 6.07 -8.53
CA ALA A 34 4.86 5.10 -7.67
C ALA A 34 3.89 4.47 -6.65
N LEU A 35 3.05 5.28 -6.00
CA LEU A 35 1.99 4.79 -5.10
C LEU A 35 1.03 3.86 -5.83
N THR A 36 0.59 4.25 -7.03
CA THR A 36 -0.32 3.46 -7.86
C THR A 36 0.29 2.10 -8.21
N ALA A 37 1.55 2.06 -8.65
CA ALA A 37 2.23 0.81 -8.97
C ALA A 37 2.32 -0.13 -7.76
N ARG A 38 2.71 0.39 -6.58
CA ARG A 38 2.82 -0.41 -5.36
C ARG A 38 1.47 -0.87 -4.81
N LEU A 39 0.42 -0.07 -4.94
CA LEU A 39 -0.94 -0.46 -4.54
C LEU A 39 -1.54 -1.51 -5.48
N ASN A 40 -1.21 -1.47 -6.77
CA ASN A 40 -1.59 -2.52 -7.71
C ASN A 40 -0.89 -3.85 -7.37
N GLU A 41 0.39 -3.80 -7.01
CA GLU A 41 1.11 -4.99 -6.48
C GLU A 41 0.45 -5.53 -5.20
N LEU A 42 0.06 -4.65 -4.27
CA LEU A 42 -0.65 -5.04 -3.06
C LEU A 42 -1.99 -5.71 -3.39
N GLN A 43 -2.76 -5.17 -4.33
CA GLN A 43 -4.02 -5.78 -4.79
C GLN A 43 -3.79 -7.18 -5.38
N ALA A 44 -2.74 -7.35 -6.18
CA ALA A 44 -2.38 -8.63 -6.75
C ALA A 44 -2.00 -9.65 -5.66
N TYR A 45 -1.18 -9.24 -4.69
CA TYR A 45 -0.82 -10.07 -3.53
C TYR A 45 -2.06 -10.52 -2.74
N LEU A 46 -2.94 -9.57 -2.37
CA LEU A 46 -4.14 -9.88 -1.59
C LEU A 46 -5.11 -10.79 -2.35
N LYS A 47 -5.20 -10.63 -3.67
CA LYS A 47 -5.98 -11.52 -4.53
C LYS A 47 -5.40 -12.94 -4.51
N ALA A 48 -4.08 -13.10 -4.57
CA ALA A 48 -3.42 -14.40 -4.49
C ALA A 48 -3.67 -15.09 -3.14
N GLN A 49 -3.78 -14.30 -2.06
CA GLN A 49 -4.09 -14.78 -0.70
C GLN A 49 -5.61 -14.93 -0.43
N SER A 50 -6.48 -14.71 -1.43
CA SER A 50 -7.94 -14.69 -1.26
C SER A 50 -8.46 -13.71 -0.18
N ILE A 51 -7.72 -12.62 0.08
CA ILE A 51 -8.07 -11.60 1.06
C ILE A 51 -8.93 -10.52 0.40
N GLY A 52 -10.24 -10.56 0.67
CA GLY A 52 -11.22 -9.64 0.07
C GLY A 52 -11.49 -8.34 0.85
N SER A 53 -10.89 -8.13 2.02
CA SER A 53 -11.17 -6.97 2.88
C SER A 53 -9.92 -6.49 3.62
N VAL A 54 -9.76 -5.17 3.70
CA VAL A 54 -8.68 -4.51 4.44
C VAL A 54 -8.67 -4.87 5.93
N LYS A 55 -9.85 -5.14 6.51
CA LYS A 55 -10.00 -5.56 7.91
C LYS A 55 -9.46 -6.97 8.20
N LYS A 56 -9.28 -7.79 7.15
CA LYS A 56 -8.69 -9.14 7.26
C LYS A 56 -7.17 -9.13 7.08
N ILE A 57 -6.58 -8.00 6.74
CA ILE A 57 -5.12 -7.87 6.59
C ILE A 57 -4.53 -7.73 7.99
N ASN A 58 -3.69 -8.69 8.38
CA ASN A 58 -2.92 -8.64 9.61
C ASN A 58 -1.48 -8.17 9.33
N TYR A 59 -0.68 -8.03 10.39
CA TYR A 59 0.70 -7.59 10.27
C TYR A 59 1.57 -8.54 9.43
N LEU A 60 1.38 -9.86 9.55
CA LEU A 60 2.16 -10.85 8.80
C LEU A 60 1.94 -10.73 7.29
N HIS A 61 0.70 -10.50 6.85
CA HIS A 61 0.42 -10.24 5.44
C HIS A 61 1.18 -9.02 4.91
N LEU A 62 1.37 -7.98 5.73
CA LEU A 62 2.17 -6.81 5.33
C LEU A 62 3.66 -7.13 5.28
N VAL A 63 4.17 -7.92 6.23
CA VAL A 63 5.57 -8.38 6.23
C VAL A 63 5.84 -9.23 4.99
N ASP A 64 5.01 -10.22 4.71
CA ASP A 64 5.16 -11.12 3.56
C ASP A 64 5.11 -10.35 2.23
N PHE A 65 4.16 -9.41 2.11
CA PHE A 65 4.09 -8.53 0.94
C PHE A 65 5.36 -7.68 0.77
N VAL A 66 5.90 -7.13 1.85
CA VAL A 66 7.10 -6.29 1.80
C VAL A 66 8.34 -7.13 1.51
N ALA A 67 8.52 -8.26 2.16
CA ALA A 67 9.77 -9.02 2.16
C ALA A 67 9.87 -10.01 1.00
N GLU A 68 8.77 -10.72 0.69
CA GLU A 68 8.82 -11.95 -0.12
C GLU A 68 8.10 -11.82 -1.47
N PHE A 69 7.02 -11.03 -1.56
CA PHE A 69 6.18 -11.01 -2.77
C PHE A 69 6.95 -10.54 -4.02
N ASN A 70 7.10 -11.42 -5.00
CA ASN A 70 7.88 -11.21 -6.24
C ASN A 70 9.38 -10.92 -6.01
N ALA A 71 10.01 -11.45 -4.94
CA ALA A 71 11.44 -11.31 -4.66
C ALA A 71 11.96 -9.86 -4.81
N PRO A 72 11.42 -8.92 -4.01
CA PRO A 72 11.64 -7.50 -4.23
C PRO A 72 13.08 -7.09 -3.92
N SER A 73 13.64 -6.19 -4.74
CA SER A 73 14.87 -5.51 -4.41
C SER A 73 14.70 -4.63 -3.16
N ILE A 74 15.80 -4.27 -2.51
CA ILE A 74 15.81 -3.40 -1.33
C ILE A 74 15.04 -2.09 -1.58
N HIS A 75 15.19 -1.48 -2.76
CA HIS A 75 14.49 -0.25 -3.13
C HIS A 75 12.97 -0.48 -3.24
N VAL A 76 12.55 -1.62 -3.78
CA VAL A 76 11.14 -2.00 -3.84
C VAL A 76 10.59 -2.24 -2.43
N ARG A 77 11.32 -2.90 -1.53
CA ARG A 77 10.92 -3.09 -0.13
C ARG A 77 10.66 -1.74 0.56
N LYS A 78 11.59 -0.79 0.41
CA LYS A 78 11.45 0.58 0.94
C LYS A 78 10.22 1.30 0.38
N SER A 79 10.04 1.24 -0.94
CA SER A 79 8.90 1.83 -1.63
C SER A 79 7.57 1.24 -1.10
N ARG A 80 7.49 -0.09 -0.94
CA ARG A 80 6.32 -0.78 -0.36
C ARG A 80 6.04 -0.34 1.08
N VAL A 81 7.05 -0.29 1.95
CA VAL A 81 6.88 0.15 3.35
C VAL A 81 6.30 1.56 3.40
N TRP A 82 6.81 2.49 2.59
CA TRP A 82 6.29 3.84 2.57
C TRP A 82 4.88 3.91 2.02
N THR A 83 4.58 3.24 0.89
CA THR A 83 3.21 3.15 0.36
C THR A 83 2.24 2.62 1.41
N LEU A 84 2.59 1.54 2.12
CA LEU A 84 1.75 0.97 3.17
C LEU A 84 1.55 1.94 4.34
N ARG A 85 2.57 2.71 4.72
CA ARG A 85 2.43 3.72 5.78
C ARG A 85 1.45 4.82 5.40
N GLN A 86 1.57 5.37 4.19
CA GLN A 86 0.67 6.42 3.71
C GLN A 86 -0.76 5.88 3.58
N PHE A 87 -0.90 4.69 2.99
CA PHE A 87 -2.20 4.07 2.82
C PHE A 87 -2.88 3.74 4.15
N TYR A 88 -2.17 3.14 5.12
CA TYR A 88 -2.75 2.87 6.44
C TYR A 88 -2.97 4.13 7.28
N HIS A 89 -2.20 5.20 7.05
CA HIS A 89 -2.49 6.49 7.64
C HIS A 89 -3.85 7.01 7.16
N PHE A 90 -4.07 7.04 5.83
CA PHE A 90 -5.36 7.37 5.23
C PHE A 90 -6.50 6.48 5.76
N LEU A 91 -6.31 5.16 5.77
CA LEU A 91 -7.34 4.23 6.24
C LEU A 91 -7.74 4.47 7.71
N THR A 92 -6.77 4.83 8.56
CA THR A 92 -7.02 5.12 9.98
C THR A 92 -7.71 6.48 10.13
N LEU A 93 -7.24 7.51 9.39
CA LEU A 93 -7.81 8.85 9.38
C LEU A 93 -9.30 8.84 8.97
N HIS A 94 -9.66 7.98 8.02
CA HIS A 94 -11.04 7.84 7.52
C HIS A 94 -11.80 6.67 8.18
N HIS A 95 -11.35 6.19 9.35
CA HIS A 95 -12.01 5.16 10.16
C HIS A 95 -12.35 3.86 9.41
N LYS A 96 -11.54 3.49 8.41
CA LYS A 96 -11.67 2.23 7.66
C LYS A 96 -11.06 1.05 8.43
N VAL A 97 -10.04 1.34 9.25
CA VAL A 97 -9.37 0.42 10.17
C VAL A 97 -9.11 1.13 11.50
N ASP A 98 -9.06 0.37 12.59
CA ASP A 98 -8.92 0.95 13.93
C ASP A 98 -7.48 1.34 14.27
N LYS A 99 -6.49 0.69 13.63
CA LYS A 99 -5.07 0.89 13.90
C LYS A 99 -4.23 0.83 12.63
N ASN A 100 -3.26 1.73 12.54
CA ASN A 100 -2.20 1.68 11.54
C ASN A 100 -1.17 0.58 11.92
N ILE A 101 -1.41 -0.65 11.45
CA ILE A 101 -0.49 -1.78 11.65
C ILE A 101 0.81 -1.67 10.83
N ALA A 102 0.86 -0.81 9.80
CA ALA A 102 2.04 -0.59 8.98
C ALA A 102 3.17 0.19 9.69
N ARG A 103 2.89 0.80 10.86
CA ARG A 103 3.93 1.47 11.67
C ARG A 103 5.05 0.50 12.11
N GLY A 104 4.73 -0.77 12.32
CA GLY A 104 5.69 -1.81 12.73
C GLY A 104 6.72 -2.20 11.67
N LEU A 105 6.50 -1.83 10.40
CA LEU A 105 7.36 -2.24 9.28
C LEU A 105 8.74 -1.53 9.23
N LEU A 106 9.04 -0.63 10.18
CA LEU A 106 10.32 0.10 10.21
C LEU A 106 11.53 -0.84 10.28
N LEU A 107 11.38 -1.98 10.96
CA LEU A 107 12.46 -2.95 11.17
C LEU A 107 12.83 -3.72 9.89
N LEU A 108 11.97 -3.72 8.87
CA LEU A 108 12.27 -4.37 7.58
C LEU A 108 13.22 -3.55 6.70
N ILE A 109 13.52 -2.32 7.08
CA ILE A 109 14.37 -1.38 6.31
C ILE A 109 15.59 -0.88 7.09
N SER A 110 15.77 -1.30 8.36
CA SER A 110 16.74 -0.74 9.31
C SER A 110 18.23 -1.03 9.01
N GLY A 111 18.57 -1.44 7.79
CA GLY A 111 19.95 -1.55 7.32
C GLY A 111 20.45 -0.36 6.48
N LEU A 112 19.63 0.67 6.17
CA LEU A 112 20.03 1.69 5.19
C LEU A 112 19.53 3.10 5.51
N ASN A 113 20.47 4.06 5.46
CA ASN A 113 20.32 5.50 5.65
C ASN A 113 19.00 6.10 5.11
N GLN A 114 18.38 6.94 5.95
CA GLN A 114 17.13 7.65 5.73
C GLN A 114 17.24 8.75 4.65
N THR A 115 18.47 9.11 4.24
CA THR A 115 18.76 10.27 3.38
C THR A 115 18.28 10.12 1.93
N ILE A 116 18.17 8.89 1.41
CA ILE A 116 17.77 8.65 0.00
C ILE A 116 16.24 8.84 -0.20
N PHE A 117 15.47 9.01 0.87
CA PHE A 117 14.01 9.07 0.78
C PHE A 117 13.48 10.43 0.28
N SER A 118 14.24 11.51 0.48
CA SER A 118 13.87 12.85 0.01
C SER A 118 14.03 13.00 -1.51
N ASP A 119 15.07 12.38 -2.08
CA ASP A 119 15.54 12.70 -3.43
C ASP A 119 14.77 12.00 -4.56
N TYR A 120 13.92 11.02 -4.24
CA TYR A 120 13.12 10.30 -5.24
C TYR A 120 11.66 10.77 -5.33
N PHE A 121 11.19 11.57 -4.38
CA PHE A 121 9.75 11.84 -4.21
C PHE A 121 9.37 13.30 -3.89
N TYR A 122 10.34 14.22 -3.86
CA TYR A 122 10.12 15.67 -4.01
C TYR A 122 10.57 16.12 -5.41
#